data_AF-A0A2V5S1M0-F1
#
_entry.id   AF-A0A2V5S1M0-F1
#
_cell.length_a   1.000
_cell.length_b   1.000
_cell.length_c   1.000
_cell.angle_alpha   90.00
_cell.angle_beta   90.00
_cell.angle_gamma   90.00
#
_symmetry.space_group_name_H-M   'P 1'
#
loop_
_entity.id
_entity.type
_entity.pdbx_description
1 polymer ?
#
loop_
_entity_poly.entity_id
_entity_poly.type
_entity_poly.pdbx_seq_one_letter_code
_entity_poly.pdbx_strand_id
1 'polypeptide(L)'
;AVMEMSEAAGMRRLSAGERDPLRANTFGVGEMLIAAARRGADQIIIGLGGSATNDGGFGMARALGFRFFEQDKKEGQELRGAVSELTKLARIDRARNLSLPKIVAAVDVRNPLLGRNG
;
A
#
# COMPACT_ATOMS: atom_id res chain seq x y z
N ALA A 1 15.49 -9.91 3.74
CA ALA A 1 15.01 -8.95 4.76
C ALA A 1 13.73 -9.48 5.40
N VAL A 2 13.54 -9.26 6.70
CA VAL A 2 12.31 -9.59 7.43
C VAL A 2 11.78 -8.29 8.04
N MET A 3 10.48 -8.03 7.89
CA MET A 3 9.87 -6.78 8.33
C MET A 3 8.39 -6.95 8.64
N GLU A 4 7.83 -5.97 9.33
CA GLU A 4 6.40 -5.89 9.66
C GLU A 4 5.82 -4.65 9.00
N MET A 5 4.67 -4.77 8.31
CA MET A 5 4.03 -3.59 7.72
C MET A 5 3.63 -2.55 8.77
N SER A 6 3.37 -3.01 10.01
CA SER A 6 2.95 -2.18 11.12
C SER A 6 4.04 -1.20 11.59
N GLU A 7 5.29 -1.41 11.18
CA GLU A 7 6.36 -0.44 11.44
C GLU A 7 6.18 0.87 10.66
N ALA A 8 5.59 0.80 9.46
CA ALA A 8 5.26 1.99 8.67
C ALA A 8 3.78 2.40 8.74
N ALA A 9 2.88 1.44 8.93
CA ALA A 9 1.43 1.64 8.78
C ALA A 9 0.63 1.01 9.92
N GLY A 10 1.21 0.89 11.12
CA GLY A 10 0.61 0.15 12.24
C GLY A 10 -0.24 0.98 13.18
N MET A 11 -1.28 0.36 13.76
CA MET A 11 -2.19 1.01 14.71
C MET A 11 -1.47 1.53 15.97
N ARG A 12 -0.36 0.90 16.38
CA ARG A 12 0.44 1.33 17.54
C ARG A 12 1.19 2.65 17.31
N ARG A 13 1.29 3.11 16.06
CA ARG A 13 1.94 4.38 15.69
C ARG A 13 1.02 5.59 15.86
N LEU A 14 -0.28 5.35 16.11
CA LEU A 14 -1.30 6.39 16.17
C LEU A 14 -1.91 6.48 17.58
N SER A 15 -2.09 7.70 18.07
CA SER A 15 -2.98 7.96 19.21
C SER A 15 -4.43 7.71 18.81
N ALA A 16 -5.32 7.56 19.81
CA ALA A 16 -6.73 7.25 19.55
C ALA A 16 -7.43 8.29 18.64
N GLY A 17 -7.08 9.58 18.78
CA GLY A 17 -7.65 10.67 17.98
C GLY A 17 -7.12 10.76 16.55
N GLU A 18 -6.02 10.06 16.23
CA GLU A 18 -5.42 10.04 14.89
C GLU A 18 -5.91 8.85 14.04
N ARG A 19 -6.70 7.94 14.62
CA ARG A 19 -7.19 6.74 13.94
C ARG A 19 -8.30 7.09 12.97
N ASP A 20 -7.93 7.30 11.72
CA ASP A 20 -8.84 7.49 10.60
C ASP A 20 -8.43 6.56 9.44
N PRO A 21 -9.13 5.42 9.23
CA PRO A 21 -8.77 4.46 8.19
C PRO A 21 -8.99 4.98 6.76
N LEU A 22 -9.74 6.07 6.55
CA LEU A 22 -9.89 6.71 5.24
C LEU A 22 -8.65 7.54 4.87
N ARG A 23 -7.97 8.08 5.87
CA ARG A 23 -6.77 8.93 5.70
C ARG A 23 -5.47 8.16 5.89
N ALA A 24 -5.45 7.16 6.77
CA ALA A 24 -4.31 6.28 6.97
C ALA A 24 -4.01 5.51 5.69
N ASN A 25 -2.73 5.47 5.30
CA ASN A 25 -2.30 4.86 4.04
C ASN A 25 -1.04 4.01 4.20
N THR A 26 -0.78 3.19 3.21
CA THR A 26 0.33 2.21 3.19
C THR A 26 1.58 2.72 2.47
N PHE A 27 1.71 4.03 2.20
CA PHE A 27 2.82 4.57 1.41
C PHE A 27 4.20 4.20 1.98
N GLY A 28 4.37 4.35 3.31
CA GLY A 28 5.61 3.97 3.99
C GLY A 28 5.96 2.49 3.90
N VAL A 29 4.98 1.60 3.69
CA VAL A 29 5.24 0.17 3.44
C VAL A 29 5.97 0.01 2.11
N GLY A 30 5.55 0.71 1.06
CA GLY A 30 6.24 0.69 -0.22
C GLY A 30 7.66 1.27 -0.13
N GLU A 31 7.87 2.32 0.66
CA GLU A 31 9.20 2.87 0.95
C GLU A 31 10.11 1.84 1.64
N MET A 32 9.59 1.10 2.62
CA MET A 32 10.32 0.01 3.27
C MET A 32 10.74 -1.10 2.29
N LEU A 33 9.82 -1.50 1.38
CA LEU A 33 10.12 -2.51 0.37
C LEU A 33 11.23 -2.04 -0.58
N ILE A 34 11.15 -0.79 -1.05
CA ILE A 34 12.18 -0.18 -1.91
C ILE A 34 13.52 -0.10 -1.17
N ALA A 35 13.51 0.30 0.10
CA ALA A 35 14.72 0.39 0.90
C ALA A 35 15.39 -0.97 1.09
N ALA A 36 14.61 -2.04 1.33
CA ALA A 36 15.13 -3.40 1.42
C ALA A 36 15.72 -3.89 0.08
N ALA A 37 15.01 -3.66 -1.03
CA ALA A 37 15.49 -4.03 -2.36
C ALA A 37 16.80 -3.29 -2.72
N ARG A 38 16.89 -1.98 -2.44
CA ARG A 38 18.09 -1.16 -2.67
C ARG A 38 19.30 -1.61 -1.84
N ARG A 39 19.07 -2.24 -0.70
CA ARG A 39 20.11 -2.84 0.15
C ARG A 39 20.55 -4.24 -0.32
N GLY A 40 20.06 -4.71 -1.47
CA GLY A 40 20.44 -5.99 -2.06
C GLY A 40 19.75 -7.19 -1.42
N ALA A 41 18.55 -7.02 -0.85
CA ALA A 41 17.81 -8.18 -0.35
C ALA A 41 17.32 -9.06 -1.52
N ASP A 42 17.66 -10.35 -1.52
CA ASP A 42 17.20 -11.32 -2.54
C ASP A 42 15.77 -11.85 -2.27
N GLN A 43 15.32 -11.77 -1.01
CA GLN A 43 13.96 -12.10 -0.59
C GLN A 43 13.51 -11.16 0.53
N ILE A 44 12.24 -10.76 0.51
CA ILE A 44 11.56 -10.01 1.57
C ILE A 44 10.44 -10.87 2.14
N ILE A 45 10.44 -11.04 3.46
CA ILE A 45 9.31 -11.62 4.20
C ILE A 45 8.65 -10.48 4.98
N ILE A 46 7.35 -10.29 4.79
CA ILE A 46 6.60 -9.20 5.42
C ILE A 46 5.39 -9.74 6.18
N GLY A 47 5.29 -9.43 7.48
CA GLY A 47 4.09 -9.64 8.26
C GLY A 47 3.06 -8.53 8.01
N LEU A 48 1.79 -8.92 7.82
CA LEU A 48 0.69 -7.99 7.48
C LEU A 48 -0.18 -7.59 8.68
N GLY A 49 0.12 -8.10 9.89
CA GLY A 49 -0.69 -7.87 11.08
C GLY A 49 -0.58 -6.45 11.65
N GLY A 50 -1.64 -5.99 12.32
CA GLY A 50 -1.63 -4.78 13.15
C GLY A 50 -1.67 -3.46 12.39
N SER A 51 -2.21 -3.44 11.16
CA SER A 51 -2.34 -2.24 10.35
C SER A 51 -3.32 -1.21 10.95
N ALA A 52 -3.11 0.06 10.60
CA ALA A 52 -4.03 1.17 10.86
C ALA A 52 -4.86 1.57 9.62
N THR A 53 -4.65 0.88 8.50
CA THR A 53 -5.00 1.33 7.16
C THR A 53 -6.12 0.49 6.57
N ASN A 54 -7.00 1.13 5.78
CA ASN A 54 -7.96 0.43 4.92
C ASN A 54 -7.89 0.94 3.47
N ASP A 55 -6.67 1.20 2.98
CA ASP A 55 -6.44 1.81 1.67
C ASP A 55 -6.30 0.80 0.53
N GLY A 56 -6.49 -0.50 0.80
CA GLY A 56 -6.34 -1.57 -0.19
C GLY A 56 -4.92 -1.70 -0.79
N GLY A 57 -3.90 -1.13 -0.14
CA GLY A 57 -2.55 -1.06 -0.69
C GLY A 57 -2.33 0.11 -1.68
N PHE A 58 -3.27 1.04 -1.78
CA PHE A 58 -3.19 2.21 -2.67
C PHE A 58 -1.93 3.06 -2.41
N GLY A 59 -1.64 3.37 -1.14
CA GLY A 59 -0.43 4.09 -0.76
C GLY A 59 0.84 3.32 -1.15
N MET A 60 0.90 2.03 -0.81
CA MET A 60 2.05 1.17 -1.15
C MET A 60 2.28 1.12 -2.66
N ALA A 61 1.23 0.90 -3.46
CA ALA A 61 1.34 0.86 -4.92
C ALA A 61 1.88 2.18 -5.48
N ARG A 62 1.43 3.32 -4.95
CA ARG A 62 1.95 4.64 -5.33
C ARG A 62 3.42 4.83 -4.98
N ALA A 63 3.84 4.41 -3.80
CA ALA A 63 5.26 4.43 -3.42
C ALA A 63 6.11 3.57 -4.36
N LEU A 64 5.58 2.43 -4.81
CA LEU A 64 6.21 1.55 -5.80
C LEU A 64 6.16 2.09 -7.24
N GLY A 65 5.58 3.29 -7.46
CA GLY A 65 5.59 4.00 -8.74
C GLY A 65 4.36 3.77 -9.62
N PHE A 66 3.30 3.14 -9.11
CA PHE A 66 2.02 3.11 -9.81
C PHE A 66 1.35 4.48 -9.76
N ARG A 67 0.63 4.84 -10.83
CA ARG A 67 -0.11 6.11 -10.90
C ARG A 67 -1.57 5.82 -11.20
N PHE A 68 -2.47 6.57 -10.56
CA PHE A 68 -3.91 6.33 -10.57
C PHE A 68 -4.60 7.59 -11.09
N PHE A 69 -5.58 7.46 -11.97
CA PHE A 69 -6.19 8.61 -12.64
C PHE A 69 -7.72 8.54 -12.63
N GLU A 70 -8.35 9.70 -12.46
CA GLU A 70 -9.82 9.87 -12.48
C GLU A 70 -10.43 9.62 -13.86
N GLN A 71 -9.64 9.79 -14.93
CA GLN A 71 -10.09 9.69 -16.32
C GLN A 71 -9.11 8.86 -17.15
N ASP A 72 -9.64 8.19 -18.17
CA ASP A 72 -8.85 7.37 -19.10
C ASP A 72 -8.04 8.22 -20.13
N LYS A 73 -8.17 9.54 -20.06
CA LYS A 73 -7.41 10.48 -20.90
C LYS A 73 -6.04 10.79 -20.28
N LYS A 74 -5.05 11.09 -21.13
CA LYS A 74 -3.67 11.42 -20.72
C LYS A 74 -3.56 12.62 -19.75
N GLU A 75 -4.52 13.53 -19.76
CA GLU A 75 -4.56 14.75 -18.93
C GLU A 75 -5.45 14.61 -17.68
N GLY A 76 -5.96 13.41 -17.38
CA GLY A 76 -6.80 13.19 -16.20
C GLY A 76 -6.07 13.53 -14.90
N GLN A 77 -6.84 14.00 -13.89
CA GLN A 77 -6.31 14.27 -12.56
C GLN A 77 -5.75 12.98 -11.94
N GLU A 78 -4.50 13.04 -11.47
CA GLU A 78 -3.88 11.94 -10.74
C GLU A 78 -4.43 11.88 -9.30
N LEU A 79 -4.87 10.70 -8.89
CA LEU A 79 -5.39 10.42 -7.55
C LEU A 79 -4.23 10.19 -6.59
N ARG A 80 -4.19 11.00 -5.52
CA ARG A 80 -3.04 11.05 -4.59
C ARG A 80 -3.43 11.26 -3.12
N GLY A 81 -4.69 11.48 -2.83
CA GLY A 81 -5.17 11.71 -1.47
C GLY A 81 -5.64 10.45 -0.78
N ALA A 82 -6.82 10.54 -0.17
CA ALA A 82 -7.45 9.49 0.60
C ALA A 82 -7.92 8.32 -0.27
N VAL A 83 -8.10 7.14 0.33
CA VAL A 83 -8.61 5.96 -0.39
C VAL A 83 -9.98 6.21 -1.04
N SER A 84 -10.79 7.11 -0.48
CA SER A 84 -12.09 7.50 -1.04
C SER A 84 -12.01 8.05 -2.47
N GLU A 85 -10.86 8.59 -2.89
CA GLU A 85 -10.64 9.03 -4.27
C GLU A 85 -10.75 7.88 -5.27
N LEU A 86 -10.48 6.64 -4.86
CA LEU A 86 -10.57 5.46 -5.73
C LEU A 86 -11.99 5.19 -6.25
N THR A 87 -13.02 5.78 -5.63
CA THR A 87 -14.39 5.76 -6.17
C THR A 87 -14.50 6.37 -7.57
N LYS A 88 -13.52 7.20 -7.94
CA LYS A 88 -13.45 7.86 -9.25
C LYS A 88 -12.38 7.27 -10.16
N LEU A 89 -11.72 6.18 -9.75
CA LEU A 89 -10.62 5.59 -10.50
C LEU A 89 -11.11 5.09 -11.86
N ALA A 90 -10.46 5.55 -12.93
CA ALA A 90 -10.69 5.06 -14.29
C ALA A 90 -9.48 4.31 -14.88
N ARG A 91 -8.26 4.66 -14.46
CA ARG A 91 -7.02 4.12 -15.06
C ARG A 91 -5.89 3.97 -14.05
N ILE A 92 -5.12 2.90 -14.19
CA ILE A 92 -3.89 2.65 -13.43
C ILE A 92 -2.72 2.48 -14.40
N ASP A 93 -1.69 3.32 -14.26
CA ASP A 93 -0.42 3.14 -14.94
C ASP A 93 0.57 2.38 -14.05
N ARG A 94 1.19 1.36 -14.63
CA ARG A 94 2.24 0.56 -13.97
C ARG A 94 3.57 1.31 -13.94
N ALA A 95 4.33 1.12 -12.86
CA ALA A 95 5.71 1.57 -12.77
C ALA A 95 6.57 0.92 -13.88
N ARG A 96 7.31 1.74 -14.63
CA ARG A 96 8.12 1.25 -15.77
C ARG A 96 9.34 0.42 -15.36
N ASN A 97 9.97 0.76 -14.23
CA ASN A 97 11.26 0.20 -13.80
C ASN A 97 11.21 -0.35 -12.37
N LEU A 98 10.09 -0.96 -11.97
CA LEU A 98 9.98 -1.57 -10.66
C LEU A 98 10.60 -2.97 -10.66
N SER A 99 11.74 -3.11 -9.99
CA SER A 99 12.34 -4.41 -9.69
C SER A 99 12.33 -4.62 -8.18
N LEU A 100 11.61 -5.64 -7.73
CA LEU A 100 11.56 -6.07 -6.34
C LEU A 100 12.02 -7.54 -6.29
N PRO A 101 12.70 -7.95 -5.21
CA PRO A 101 13.03 -9.35 -4.99
C PRO A 101 11.76 -10.17 -4.76
N LYS A 102 11.91 -11.49 -4.56
CA LYS A 102 10.80 -12.33 -4.13
C LYS A 102 10.20 -11.78 -2.82
N ILE A 103 8.89 -11.57 -2.80
CA ILE A 103 8.15 -11.12 -1.61
C ILE A 103 7.27 -12.25 -1.12
N VAL A 104 7.35 -12.55 0.17
CA VAL A 104 6.46 -13.49 0.87
C VAL A 104 5.70 -12.71 1.93
N ALA A 105 4.39 -12.63 1.78
CA ALA A 105 3.51 -12.05 2.78
C ALA A 105 3.08 -13.14 3.77
N ALA A 106 3.32 -12.91 5.06
CA ALA A 106 2.79 -13.75 6.13
C ALA A 106 1.38 -13.25 6.49
N VAL A 107 0.40 -14.12 6.26
CA VAL A 107 -1.03 -13.88 6.51
C VAL A 107 -1.63 -15.11 7.21
N ASP A 108 -2.47 -14.86 8.21
CA ASP A 108 -3.13 -15.86 9.04
C ASP A 108 -4.65 -15.94 8.82
N VAL A 109 -5.20 -15.06 7.98
CA VAL A 109 -6.62 -14.96 7.64
C VAL A 109 -6.90 -15.30 6.17
N ARG A 110 -8.16 -15.59 5.85
CA ARG A 110 -8.65 -15.90 4.50
C ARG A 110 -9.70 -14.93 3.98
N ASN A 111 -9.84 -13.77 4.62
CA ASN A 111 -10.81 -12.74 4.25
C ASN A 111 -10.51 -12.22 2.83
N PRO A 112 -11.50 -12.16 1.92
CA PRO A 112 -11.33 -11.54 0.61
C PRO A 112 -11.17 -10.01 0.73
N LEU A 113 -10.78 -9.35 -0.35
CA LEU A 113 -10.62 -7.89 -0.36
C LEU A 113 -11.96 -7.13 -0.16
N LEU A 114 -13.06 -7.69 -0.65
CA LEU A 114 -14.38 -7.06 -0.66
C LEU A 114 -15.47 -8.05 -0.25
N GLY A 115 -16.63 -7.52 0.11
CA GLY A 115 -17.83 -8.28 0.44
C GLY A 115 -18.06 -8.40 1.96
N ARG A 116 -19.10 -9.15 2.33
CA ARG A 116 -19.58 -9.24 3.73
C ARG A 116 -18.52 -9.74 4.72
N ASN A 117 -17.57 -10.54 4.24
CA ASN A 117 -16.50 -11.12 5.04
C ASN A 117 -15.12 -10.53 4.69
N GLY A 118 -15.08 -9.41 3.96
CA GLY A 118 -13.85 -8.63 3.75
C GLY A 118 -13.46 -7.83 4.97
#